data_AF-W4SNV6-F1
#
_entry.id   AF-W4SNV6-F1
#
_cell.length_a   1.000
_cell.length_b   1.000
_cell.length_c   1.000
_cell.angle_alpha   90.00
_cell.angle_beta   90.00
_cell.angle_gamma   90.00
#
_symmetry.space_group_name_H-M   'P 1'
#
loop_
_entity.id
_entity.type
_entity.pdbx_description
1 polymer ?
#
loop_
_entity_poly.entity_id
_entity_poly.type
_entity_poly.pdbx_seq_one_letter_code
_entity_poly.pdbx_strand_id
1 'polypeptide(L)' 'MKDRPHDEAMAEAYRKRPGEAFAMFRALLLDGGQPGEWRIFWRQLRKALASRVGKSRLP' A
#
# COMPACT_ATOMS: atom_id res chain seq x y z
N MET A 1 -5.53 -18.85 -0.94
CA MET A 1 -6.40 -17.95 -1.73
C MET A 1 -5.88 -16.54 -1.54
N LYS A 2 -5.76 -15.77 -2.62
CA LYS A 2 -4.88 -14.60 -2.73
C LYS A 2 -5.36 -13.45 -1.83
N ASP A 3 -4.53 -12.94 -0.93
CA ASP A 3 -4.71 -11.68 -0.18
C ASP A 3 -4.78 -10.41 -1.06
N ARG A 4 -4.93 -10.57 -2.39
CA ARG A 4 -5.08 -9.48 -3.35
C ARG A 4 -6.23 -8.52 -3.01
N PRO A 5 -7.43 -8.97 -2.58
CA PRO A 5 -8.51 -8.06 -2.23
C PRO A 5 -8.15 -7.16 -1.04
N HIS A 6 -7.44 -7.72 -0.05
CA HIS A 6 -7.02 -6.97 1.13
C HIS A 6 -5.97 -5.91 0.78
N ASP A 7 -4.99 -6.26 -0.06
CA ASP A 7 -3.98 -5.29 -0.48
C ASP A 7 -4.53 -4.14 -1.33
N GLU A 8 -5.56 -4.41 -2.14
CA GLU A 8 -6.22 -3.39 -2.97
C GLU A 8 -7.06 -2.44 -2.13
N ALA A 9 -7.79 -2.96 -1.15
CA ALA A 9 -8.51 -2.15 -0.17
C ALA A 9 -7.56 -1.23 0.61
N MET A 10 -6.45 -1.77 1.13
CA MET A 10 -5.46 -0.97 1.86
C MET A 10 -4.76 0.05 0.95
N ALA A 11 -4.48 -0.31 -0.30
CA ALA A 11 -3.93 0.64 -1.26
C ALA A 11 -4.89 1.81 -1.54
N GLU A 12 -6.19 1.55 -1.67
CA GLU A 12 -7.19 2.60 -1.82
C GLU A 12 -7.32 3.46 -0.57
N ALA A 13 -7.26 2.84 0.61
CA ALA A 13 -7.26 3.53 1.90
C ALA A 13 -6.07 4.51 2.00
N TYR A 14 -4.86 4.05 1.68
CA TYR A 14 -3.67 4.90 1.65
C TYR A 14 -3.75 6.03 0.62
N ARG A 15 -4.38 5.81 -0.54
CA ARG A 15 -4.60 6.88 -1.54
C ARG A 15 -5.55 7.95 -1.02
N LYS A 16 -6.66 7.55 -0.40
CA LYS A 16 -7.67 8.48 0.14
C LYS A 16 -7.15 9.20 1.38
N ARG A 17 -6.34 8.52 2.18
CA ARG A 17 -5.84 8.98 3.48
C ARG A 17 -4.38 8.56 3.66
N PRO A 18 -3.43 9.40 3.21
CA PRO A 18 -2.01 9.14 3.40
C PRO A 18 -1.63 8.95 4.88
N GLY A 19 -2.36 9.57 5.81
CA GLY A 19 -2.18 9.39 7.25
C GLY A 19 -2.34 7.95 7.74
N GLU A 20 -3.16 7.13 7.07
CA GLU A 20 -3.32 5.71 7.42
C GLU A 20 -2.06 4.90 7.06
N ALA A 21 -1.37 5.26 5.97
CA ALA A 21 -0.08 4.66 5.63
C ALA A 21 0.99 5.01 6.67
N PHE A 22 1.00 6.25 7.17
CA PHE A 22 1.91 6.67 8.24
C PHE A 22 1.62 5.97 9.57
N ALA A 23 0.34 5.82 9.93
CA ALA A 23 -0.04 5.09 11.13
C ALA A 23 0.42 3.62 11.07
N MET A 24 0.21 2.95 9.93
CA MET A 24 0.65 1.57 9.74
C MET A 24 2.18 1.45 9.74
N PHE A 25 2.89 2.37 9.10
CA PHE A 25 4.35 2.41 9.14
C PHE A 25 4.87 2.55 10.59
N ARG A 26 4.26 3.45 11.37
CA ARG A 26 4.65 3.67 12.76
C ARG A 26 4.36 2.45 13.64
N ALA A 27 3.23 1.77 13.44
CA ALA A 27 2.91 0.53 14.13
C ALA A 27 3.96 -0.56 13.83
N LEU A 28 4.27 -0.80 12.55
CA LEU A 28 5.30 -1.77 12.16
C LEU A 28 6.68 -1.44 12.72
N LEU A 29 7.02 -0.15 12.83
CA LEU A 29 8.30 0.28 13.38
C LEU A 29 8.37 0.10 14.91
N LEU A 30 7.30 0.45 15.63
CA LEU A 30 7.29 0.43 17.10
C LEU A 30 7.04 -0.97 17.66
N ASP A 31 6.23 -1.79 16.99
CA ASP A 31 5.88 -3.13 17.46
C ASP A 31 6.90 -4.20 17.00
N GLY A 32 7.97 -3.79 16.31
CA GLY A 32 9.00 -4.70 15.80
C GLY A 32 8.47 -5.62 14.69
N GLY A 33 7.68 -5.05 13.77
CA GLY A 33 7.00 -5.77 12.70
C GLY A 33 7.91 -6.74 11.95
N GLN A 34 7.38 -7.93 11.68
CA GLN A 34 8.14 -9.00 11.06
C GLN A 34 8.48 -8.66 9.60
N PRO A 35 9.57 -9.23 9.04
CA PRO A 35 9.92 -9.01 7.63
C PRO A 35 8.79 -9.34 6.64
N GLY A 36 7.92 -10.28 6.99
CA GLY A 36 6.72 -10.62 6.21
C GLY A 36 5.69 -9.48 6.16
N GLU A 37 5.45 -8.81 7.29
CA GLU A 37 4.49 -7.72 7.42
C GLU A 37 4.98 -6.46 6.68
N TRP A 38 6.28 -6.15 6.81
CA TRP A 38 6.92 -5.10 6.01
C TRP A 38 6.75 -5.34 4.51
N ARG A 39 6.94 -6.59 4.05
CA ARG A 39 6.76 -6.93 2.64
C ARG A 39 5.33 -6.71 2.16
N ILE A 40 4.34 -7.00 3.01
CA ILE A 40 2.92 -6.74 2.72
C ILE A 40 2.65 -5.23 2.65
N PHE A 41 3.09 -4.48 3.66
CA PHE A 41 2.94 -3.02 3.70
C PHE A 41 3.54 -2.34 2.46
N TRP A 42 4.78 -2.67 2.09
CA TRP A 42 5.41 -2.11 0.89
C TRP A 42 4.67 -2.45 -0.39
N ARG A 43 4.07 -3.63 -0.49
CA ARG A 43 3.26 -4.03 -1.65
C ARG A 43 1.98 -3.18 -1.75
N GLN A 44 1.31 -2.94 -0.63
CA GLN A 44 0.12 -2.08 -0.55
C GLN A 44 0.46 -0.62 -0.87
N LEU A 45 1.57 -0.10 -0.32
CA LEU A 45 2.03 1.26 -0.58
C LEU A 45 2.43 1.45 -2.05
N ARG A 46 3.14 0.49 -2.65
CA ARG A 46 3.47 0.53 -4.10
C ARG A 46 2.21 0.52 -4.96
N LYS A 47 1.19 -0.27 -4.60
CA LYS A 47 -0.10 -0.24 -5.29
C LYS A 47 -0.76 1.13 -5.13
N ALA A 48 -0.77 1.70 -3.92
CA ALA A 48 -1.34 3.03 -3.67
C ALA A 48 -0.68 4.11 -4.54
N LEU A 49 0.65 4.09 -4.61
CA LEU A 49 1.46 5.03 -5.40
C LEU A 49 1.41 4.77 -6.91
N ALA A 50 1.09 3.55 -7.33
CA ALA A 50 0.83 3.22 -8.73
C ALA A 50 -0.52 3.82 -9.17
N SER A 51 -0.56 5.15 -9.30
CA SER A 51 -1.65 5.88 -9.96
C SER A 51 -1.23 6.12 -11.41
N ARG A 52 -1.95 5.48 -12.34
CA ARG A 52 -1.96 5.76 -13.79
C ARG A 52 -0.64 6.30 -14.36
N VAL A 53 0.33 5.43 -14.61
CA VAL A 53 0.99 5.53 -15.92
C VAL A 53 -0.10 5.15 -16.91
N GLY A 54 -0.89 6.13 -17.38
CA GLY A 54 -1.51 5.97 -18.68
C GLY A 54 -0.36 5.56 -19.61
N LYS A 55 -0.49 4.56 -20.48
CA LYS A 55 -1.33 4.71 -21.65
C LYS A 55 -1.62 6.20 -21.92
N SER A 56 -0.57 7.01 -22.03
CA SER A 56 -0.57 8.14 -22.94
C SER A 56 -0.70 7.51 -24.31
N ARG A 57 -1.95 7.17 -24.65
CA ARG A 57 -2.38 7.00 -26.03
C ARG A 57 -2.29 8.41 -26.57
N LEU A 58 -1.09 8.79 -27.02
CA LEU A 58 -0.91 10.00 -27.80
C LEU A 58 -1.75 9.83 -29.07
N PRO A 59 -2.49 10.87 -29.49
CA PRO A 59 -3.30 10.85 -30.70
C PRO A 59 -2.45 10.61 -31.95
#